data_AF-A0A368N501-F1
#
_entry.id   AF-A0A368N501-F1
#
_cell.length_a   1.000
_cell.length_b   1.000
_cell.length_c   1.000
_cell.angle_alpha   90.00
_cell.angle_beta   90.00
_cell.angle_gamma   90.00
#
_symmetry.space_group_name_H-M   'P 1'
#
loop_
_entity.id
_entity.type
_entity.pdbx_description
1 polymer ?
#
loop_
_entity_poly.entity_id
_entity_poly.type
_entity_poly.pdbx_seq_one_letter_code
_entity_poly.pdbx_strand_id
1 'polypeptide(L)'
;MTDAYSVNFIQDYHFLVALISHLSATQHKNRTPRDIAGSLAMDHQEVERVLLAYPGFFRQSINRSQHTGERLFTVHLRYALRRKGEGSNNYNEPLPPDSIALMLSLVAEMVSNERQESRMKADLQQRNKATRWTVLVAVGTALLSSFTALLVAIVK
;
A
#
# COMPACT_ATOMS: atom_id res chain seq x y z
N MET A 1 -0.87 1.90 -21.09
CA MET A 1 0.22 1.17 -20.44
C MET A 1 0.37 1.76 -19.05
N THR A 2 -0.29 1.15 -18.06
CA THR A 2 -0.05 1.44 -16.65
C THR A 2 1.11 0.57 -16.24
N ASP A 3 2.31 1.16 -16.15
CA ASP A 3 3.32 0.59 -15.27
C ASP A 3 2.67 0.52 -13.90
N ALA A 4 2.39 -0.69 -13.42
CA ALA A 4 1.77 -0.90 -12.13
C ALA A 4 2.80 -0.46 -11.08
N TYR A 5 2.72 0.79 -10.64
CA TYR A 5 3.50 1.27 -9.50
C TYR A 5 3.31 0.27 -8.36
N SER A 6 4.42 -0.28 -7.85
CA SER A 6 4.37 -1.27 -6.78
C SER A 6 3.87 -0.58 -5.51
N VAL A 7 2.70 -1.01 -5.03
CA VAL A 7 2.09 -0.51 -3.80
C VAL A 7 2.85 -1.05 -2.59
N ASN A 8 3.28 -0.16 -1.68
CA ASN A 8 3.88 -0.53 -0.39
C ASN A 8 3.44 0.48 0.68
N PHE A 9 2.39 0.14 1.44
CA PHE A 9 1.81 1.06 2.42
C PHE A 9 2.80 1.44 3.52
N ILE A 10 3.72 0.53 3.88
CA ILE A 10 4.70 0.80 4.94
C ILE A 10 5.67 1.90 4.52
N GLN A 11 6.21 1.81 3.30
CA GLN A 11 7.15 2.77 2.75
C GLN A 11 6.47 4.12 2.48
N ASP A 12 5.26 4.08 1.93
CA ASP A 12 4.54 5.27 1.49
C ASP A 12 3.68 5.91 2.60
N TYR A 13 3.69 5.35 3.82
CA TYR A 13 2.84 5.78 4.93
C TYR A 13 2.87 7.29 5.16
N HIS A 14 4.06 7.87 5.23
CA HIS A 14 4.25 9.30 5.50
C HIS A 14 3.70 10.18 4.35
N PHE A 15 3.91 9.77 3.09
CA PHE A 15 3.28 10.43 1.94
C PHE A 15 1.76 10.31 2.00
N LEU A 16 1.22 9.11 2.26
CA LEU A 16 -0.22 8.89 2.34
C LEU A 16 -0.88 9.77 3.39
N VAL A 17 -0.31 9.84 4.59
CA VAL A 17 -0.82 10.68 5.68
C VAL A 17 -0.79 12.16 5.28
N ALA A 18 0.33 12.65 4.75
CA ALA A 18 0.48 14.04 4.35
C ALA A 18 -0.47 14.42 3.19
N LEU A 19 -0.54 13.59 2.15
CA LEU A 19 -1.37 13.81 0.97
C LEU A 19 -2.86 13.77 1.29
N ILE A 20 -3.31 12.78 2.07
CA ILE A 20 -4.71 12.69 2.51
C ILE A 20 -5.07 13.91 3.34
N SER A 21 -4.25 14.27 4.33
CA SER A 21 -4.52 15.42 5.21
C SER A 21 -4.59 16.71 4.41
N HIS A 22 -3.60 16.96 3.56
CA HIS A 22 -3.50 18.17 2.74
C HIS A 22 -4.67 18.32 1.76
N LEU A 23 -4.92 17.28 0.95
CA LEU A 23 -5.98 17.32 -0.06
C LEU A 23 -7.39 17.27 0.53
N SER A 24 -7.54 16.80 1.76
CA SER A 24 -8.80 16.83 2.50
C SER A 24 -9.07 18.18 3.14
N ALA A 25 -8.03 18.83 3.67
CA ALA A 25 -8.15 20.10 4.38
C ALA A 25 -8.09 21.34 3.47
N THR A 26 -7.50 21.21 2.27
CA THR A 26 -7.32 22.34 1.36
C THR A 26 -8.64 22.89 0.84
N GLN A 27 -8.77 24.20 0.66
CA GLN A 27 -9.97 24.80 0.07
C GLN A 27 -10.08 24.57 -1.45
N HIS A 28 -8.99 24.14 -2.11
CA HIS A 28 -9.01 23.88 -3.55
C HIS A 28 -9.71 22.55 -3.87
N LYS A 29 -10.51 22.55 -4.93
CA LYS A 29 -11.16 21.34 -5.45
C LYS A 29 -10.17 20.24 -5.81
N ASN A 30 -9.07 20.60 -6.47
CA ASN A 30 -8.06 19.68 -6.93
C ASN A 30 -6.76 20.45 -7.13
N ARG A 31 -5.64 19.72 -7.11
CA ARG A 31 -4.29 20.29 -7.09
C ARG A 31 -3.38 19.47 -8.00
N THR A 32 -2.37 20.09 -8.60
CA THR A 32 -1.36 19.33 -9.35
C THR A 32 -0.33 18.74 -8.39
N PRO A 33 0.41 17.67 -8.77
CA PRO A 33 1.50 17.14 -7.97
C PRO A 33 2.53 18.22 -7.60
N ARG A 34 2.84 19.15 -8.52
CA ARG A 34 3.74 20.29 -8.26
C ARG A 34 3.24 21.22 -7.17
N ASP A 35 1.96 21.60 -7.21
CA ASP A 35 1.37 22.47 -6.18
C ASP A 35 1.33 21.78 -4.82
N ILE A 36 1.11 20.46 -4.80
CA ILE A 36 1.08 19.67 -3.57
C ILE A 36 2.48 19.56 -2.98
N ALA A 37 3.46 19.13 -3.80
CA ALA A 37 4.86 19.00 -3.43
C ALA A 37 5.42 20.31 -2.87
N GLY A 38 5.16 21.44 -3.54
CA GLY A 38 5.59 22.75 -3.08
C GLY A 38 4.96 23.17 -1.74
N SER A 39 3.70 22.81 -1.48
CA SER A 39 3.05 23.12 -0.20
C SER A 39 3.49 22.22 0.95
N LEU A 40 3.89 21.00 0.66
CA LEU A 40 4.33 20.02 1.66
C LEU A 40 5.86 19.96 1.81
N ALA A 41 6.61 20.74 1.02
CA ALA A 41 8.06 20.64 0.91
C ALA A 41 8.54 19.20 0.64
N MET A 42 7.81 18.49 -0.22
CA MET A 42 8.08 17.10 -0.60
C MET A 42 8.61 17.00 -2.03
N ASP A 43 9.26 15.88 -2.36
CA ASP A 43 9.70 15.63 -3.72
C ASP A 43 8.50 15.48 -4.68
N HIS A 44 8.59 16.15 -5.82
CA HIS A 44 7.53 16.18 -6.82
C HIS A 44 7.25 14.80 -7.43
N GLN A 45 8.32 14.08 -7.80
CA GLN A 45 8.21 12.79 -8.48
C GLN A 45 7.62 11.74 -7.53
N GLU A 46 8.04 11.74 -6.26
CA GLU A 46 7.48 10.86 -5.25
C GLU A 46 6.01 11.18 -4.95
N VAL A 47 5.63 12.46 -4.87
CA VAL A 47 4.22 12.85 -4.72
C VAL A 47 3.39 12.34 -5.90
N GLU A 48 3.84 12.53 -7.13
CA GLU A 48 3.12 12.03 -8.32
C GLU A 48 3.03 10.50 -8.32
N ARG A 49 4.12 9.81 -7.99
CA ARG A 49 4.16 8.35 -7.87
C ARG A 49 3.13 7.84 -6.87
N VAL A 50 3.09 8.39 -5.65
CA VAL A 50 2.13 7.96 -4.61
C VAL A 50 0.69 8.30 -5.03
N LEU A 51 0.44 9.47 -5.61
CA LEU A 51 -0.90 9.82 -6.09
C LEU A 51 -1.43 8.83 -7.16
N LEU A 52 -0.54 8.31 -8.00
CA LEU A 52 -0.87 7.33 -9.04
C LEU A 52 -0.96 5.88 -8.50
N ALA A 53 -0.10 5.52 -7.55
CA ALA A 53 -0.03 4.17 -6.98
C ALA A 53 -1.25 3.83 -6.11
N TYR A 54 -1.95 4.83 -5.56
CA TYR A 54 -3.05 4.63 -4.60
C TYR A 54 -4.41 5.15 -5.12
N PRO A 55 -4.96 4.56 -6.20
CA PRO A 55 -6.25 4.97 -6.76
C PRO A 55 -7.44 4.73 -5.80
N GLY A 56 -7.28 3.95 -4.74
CA GLY A 56 -8.30 3.81 -3.69
C GLY A 56 -8.50 5.08 -2.86
N PHE A 57 -7.46 5.90 -2.72
CA PHE A 57 -7.50 7.14 -1.93
C PHE A 57 -7.59 8.38 -2.81
N PHE A 58 -6.90 8.38 -3.97
CA PHE A 58 -6.78 9.54 -4.82
C PHE A 58 -7.42 9.33 -6.19
N ARG A 59 -8.15 10.36 -6.62
CA ARG A 59 -8.75 10.42 -7.94
C ARG A 59 -7.95 11.36 -8.83
N GLN A 60 -7.51 10.84 -9.97
CA GLN A 60 -6.98 11.64 -11.05
C GLN A 60 -8.12 12.29 -11.86
N SER A 61 -7.98 13.59 -12.14
CA SER A 61 -8.89 14.34 -12.99
C SER A 61 -8.61 14.09 -14.47
N ILE A 62 -9.69 14.03 -15.26
CA ILE A 62 -9.63 14.01 -16.72
C ILE A 62 -9.13 15.37 -17.24
N ASN A 63 -9.38 16.45 -16.52
CA ASN A 63 -8.89 17.78 -16.87
C ASN A 63 -7.43 17.94 -16.42
N ARG A 64 -6.65 18.66 -17.24
CA ARG A 64 -5.28 19.09 -16.93
C ARG A 64 -5.28 20.54 -16.47
N SER A 65 -4.29 20.91 -15.68
CA SER A 65 -4.02 22.31 -15.35
C SER A 65 -3.72 23.09 -16.63
N GLN A 66 -4.36 24.24 -16.82
CA GLN A 66 -4.09 25.11 -17.97
C GLN A 66 -2.71 25.76 -17.91
N HIS A 67 -2.14 25.91 -16.71
CA HIS A 67 -0.84 26.56 -16.52
C HIS A 67 0.32 25.57 -16.63
N THR A 68 0.20 24.38 -16.04
CA THR A 68 1.30 23.42 -15.98
C THR A 68 1.13 22.23 -16.93
N GLY A 69 -0.07 22.00 -17.47
CA GLY A 69 -0.39 20.80 -18.27
C GLY A 69 -0.49 19.50 -17.44
N GLU A 70 -0.23 19.57 -16.14
CA GLU A 70 -0.23 18.41 -15.24
C GLU A 70 -1.66 17.94 -14.94
N ARG A 71 -1.78 16.66 -14.58
CA ARG A 71 -3.04 16.08 -14.13
C ARG A 71 -3.37 16.59 -12.74
N LEU A 72 -4.65 16.86 -12.49
CA LEU A 72 -5.13 17.33 -11.20
C LEU A 72 -5.57 16.14 -10.33
N PHE A 73 -5.30 16.20 -9.03
CA PHE A 73 -5.66 15.16 -8.09
C PHE A 73 -6.55 15.69 -6.96
N THR A 74 -7.38 14.80 -6.42
CA THR A 74 -8.23 15.04 -5.24
C THR A 74 -8.39 13.73 -4.47
N VAL A 75 -8.74 13.81 -3.19
CA VAL A 75 -9.20 12.64 -2.43
C VAL A 75 -10.53 12.14 -2.99
N HIS A 76 -10.68 10.81 -3.09
CA HIS A 76 -11.86 10.14 -3.63
C HIS A 76 -13.13 10.44 -2.82
N LEU A 77 -13.06 10.34 -1.49
CA LEU A 77 -14.18 10.64 -0.61
C LEU A 77 -14.68 12.08 -0.82
N ARG A 78 -13.74 13.03 -0.91
CA ARG A 78 -14.05 14.44 -1.18
C ARG A 78 -14.66 14.65 -2.55
N TYR A 79 -14.27 13.86 -3.54
CA TYR A 79 -14.90 13.90 -4.87
C TYR A 79 -16.33 13.35 -4.84
N ALA A 80 -16.57 12.26 -4.10
CA ALA A 80 -17.87 11.62 -3.99
C ALA A 80 -18.92 12.51 -3.30
N LEU A 81 -18.49 13.32 -2.31
CA LEU A 81 -19.38 14.22 -1.56
C LEU A 81 -19.73 15.52 -2.32
N ARG A 82 -19.23 15.73 -3.54
CA ARG A 82 -19.52 16.96 -4.30
C ARG A 82 -20.97 16.98 -4.74
N ARG A 83 -21.67 18.08 -4.42
CA ARG A 83 -23.03 18.31 -4.92
C ARG A 83 -22.98 18.72 -6.40
N LYS A 84 -23.83 18.08 -7.22
CA LYS A 84 -23.96 18.37 -8.64
C LYS A 84 -24.65 19.73 -8.80
N GLY A 85 -23.87 20.80 -9.00
CA GLY A 85 -24.40 22.17 -9.11
C GLY A 85 -23.44 23.28 -8.69
N GLU A 86 -22.35 22.98 -7.97
CA GLU A 86 -21.29 23.95 -7.62
C GLU A 86 -20.33 24.23 -8.79
N GLY A 87 -20.93 24.55 -9.95
CA GLY A 87 -20.36 24.42 -11.28
C GLY A 87 -19.35 25.47 -11.73
N SER A 88 -18.83 26.37 -10.89
CA SER A 88 -17.84 27.35 -11.39
C SER A 88 -16.70 27.74 -10.44
N ASN A 89 -16.85 27.62 -9.12
CA ASN A 89 -15.78 28.04 -8.21
C ASN A 89 -14.77 26.93 -7.95
N ASN A 90 -13.47 27.21 -8.02
CA ASN A 90 -12.39 26.25 -7.70
C ASN A 90 -12.30 25.91 -6.20
N TYR A 91 -13.24 26.43 -5.39
CA TYR A 91 -13.33 26.24 -3.96
C TYR A 91 -14.31 25.12 -3.62
N ASN A 92 -13.88 24.24 -2.73
CA ASN A 92 -14.73 23.23 -2.10
C ASN A 92 -14.52 23.28 -0.59
N GLU A 93 -15.58 22.93 0.14
CA GLU A 93 -15.46 22.75 1.58
C GLU A 93 -14.40 21.65 1.88
N PRO A 94 -13.56 21.88 2.90
CA PRO A 94 -12.72 20.82 3.47
C PRO A 94 -13.58 19.65 3.94
N LEU A 95 -12.99 18.44 3.98
CA LEU A 95 -13.68 17.31 4.57
C LEU A 95 -13.84 17.51 6.09
N PRO A 96 -14.95 17.02 6.68
CA PRO A 96 -15.09 16.97 8.13
C PRO A 96 -13.93 16.20 8.78
N PRO A 97 -13.45 16.61 9.96
CA PRO A 97 -12.34 15.94 10.65
C PRO A 97 -12.53 14.43 10.80
N ASP A 98 -13.76 13.98 11.10
CA ASP A 98 -14.09 12.56 11.26
C ASP A 98 -13.86 11.76 9.98
N SER A 99 -14.16 12.35 8.81
CA SER A 99 -13.91 11.72 7.51
C SER A 99 -12.42 11.59 7.23
N ILE A 100 -11.62 12.57 7.64
CA ILE A 100 -10.16 12.54 7.52
C ILE A 100 -9.60 11.46 8.44
N ALA A 101 -10.03 11.43 9.70
CA ALA A 101 -9.62 10.44 10.68
C ALA A 101 -9.93 9.01 10.22
N LEU A 102 -11.10 8.78 9.61
CA LEU A 102 -11.46 7.48 9.03
C LEU A 102 -10.51 7.04 7.91
N MET A 103 -10.11 7.97 7.02
CA MET A 103 -9.16 7.63 5.95
C MET A 103 -7.76 7.33 6.51
N LEU A 104 -7.32 8.10 7.51
CA LEU A 104 -6.03 7.89 8.16
C LEU A 104 -6.01 6.58 8.97
N SER A 105 -7.10 6.22 9.63
CA SER A 105 -7.22 4.94 10.33
C SER A 105 -7.20 3.76 9.37
N LEU A 106 -7.87 3.89 8.21
CA LEU A 106 -7.77 2.88 7.14
C LEU A 106 -6.33 2.71 6.66
N VAL A 107 -5.59 3.80 6.42
CA VAL A 107 -4.17 3.71 6.05
C VAL A 107 -3.34 3.02 7.14
N ALA A 108 -3.56 3.37 8.40
CA ALA A 108 -2.86 2.73 9.52
C ALA A 108 -3.16 1.22 9.60
N GLU A 109 -4.41 0.82 9.34
CA GLU A 109 -4.81 -0.58 9.30
C GLU A 109 -4.16 -1.33 8.12
N MET A 110 -4.09 -0.71 6.93
CA MET A 110 -3.38 -1.29 5.78
C MET A 110 -1.89 -1.50 6.07
N VAL A 111 -1.24 -0.56 6.77
CA VAL A 111 0.15 -0.71 7.24
C VAL A 111 0.28 -1.85 8.25
N SER A 112 -0.65 -1.98 9.19
CA SER A 112 -0.68 -3.09 10.16
C SER A 112 -0.80 -4.43 9.45
N ASN A 113 -1.72 -4.54 8.48
CA ASN A 113 -1.94 -5.75 7.70
C ASN A 113 -0.70 -6.12 6.88
N GLU A 114 -0.06 -5.18 6.20
CA GLU A 114 1.16 -5.44 5.42
C GLU A 114 2.32 -5.90 6.32
N ARG A 115 2.45 -5.34 7.53
CA ARG A 115 3.43 -5.81 8.53
C ARG A 115 3.13 -7.23 9.02
N GLN A 116 1.86 -7.54 9.28
CA GLN A 116 1.44 -8.88 9.70
C GLN A 116 1.69 -9.91 8.61
N GLU A 117 1.30 -9.61 7.37
CA GLU A 117 1.57 -10.48 6.23
C GLU A 117 3.07 -10.72 6.02
N SER A 118 3.89 -9.68 6.17
CA SER A 118 5.34 -9.80 6.05
C SER A 118 5.92 -10.75 7.11
N ARG A 119 5.44 -10.66 8.35
CA ARG A 119 5.82 -11.58 9.44
C ARG A 119 5.35 -13.00 9.17
N MET A 120 4.09 -13.17 8.75
CA MET A 120 3.54 -14.50 8.42
C MET A 120 4.31 -15.16 7.28
N LYS A 121 4.69 -14.41 6.24
CA LYS A 121 5.51 -14.94 5.14
C LYS A 121 6.90 -15.37 5.63
N ALA A 122 7.53 -14.59 6.50
CA ALA A 122 8.80 -14.96 7.11
C ALA A 122 8.69 -16.25 7.95
N ASP A 123 7.64 -16.35 8.77
CA ASP A 123 7.36 -17.54 9.59
C ASP A 123 7.09 -18.78 8.72
N LEU A 124 6.31 -18.64 7.64
CA LEU A 124 6.04 -19.73 6.70
C LEU A 124 7.32 -20.21 6.00
N GLN A 125 8.20 -19.29 5.60
CA GLN A 125 9.48 -19.66 5.01
C GLN A 125 10.39 -20.39 5.99
N GLN A 126 10.42 -19.96 7.26
CA GLN A 126 11.17 -20.65 8.31
C GLN A 126 10.60 -22.04 8.59
N ARG A 127 9.27 -22.15 8.74
CA ARG A 127 8.58 -23.44 8.92
C ARG A 127 8.82 -24.37 7.74
N ASN A 128 8.71 -23.90 6.50
CA ASN A 128 8.97 -24.72 5.32
C ASN A 128 10.42 -25.24 5.27
N LYS A 129 11.40 -24.42 5.66
CA LYS A 129 12.80 -24.88 5.79
C LYS A 129 12.96 -25.93 6.87
N ALA A 130 12.36 -25.72 8.04
CA ALA A 130 12.37 -26.68 9.15
C ALA A 130 11.70 -28.00 8.75
N THR A 131 10.51 -27.95 8.16
CA THR A 131 9.78 -29.14 7.68
C THR A 131 10.58 -29.90 6.62
N ARG A 132 11.24 -29.22 5.67
CA ARG A 132 12.13 -29.90 4.70
C ARG A 132 13.30 -30.61 5.37
N TRP A 133 13.92 -29.99 6.36
CA TRP A 133 14.99 -30.62 7.16
C TRP A 133 14.48 -31.83 7.94
N THR A 134 13.33 -31.71 8.61
CA THR A 134 12.73 -32.82 9.37
C THR A 134 12.39 -34.00 8.47
N VAL A 135 11.84 -33.76 7.28
CA VAL A 135 11.55 -34.82 6.30
C VAL A 135 12.83 -35.50 5.82
N LEU A 136 13.89 -34.74 5.52
CA LEU A 136 15.18 -35.31 5.11
C LEU A 136 15.80 -36.19 6.22
N VAL A 137 15.77 -35.72 7.47
CA VAL A 137 16.25 -36.50 8.62
C VAL A 137 15.42 -37.77 8.80
N ALA A 138 14.08 -37.68 8.73
CA ALA A 138 13.19 -38.83 8.88
C ALA A 138 13.45 -39.92 7.81
N VAL A 139 13.60 -39.51 6.54
CA VAL A 139 13.93 -40.44 5.44
C VAL A 139 15.31 -41.08 5.66
N GLY A 140 16.31 -40.29 6.07
CA GLY A 140 17.65 -40.81 6.40
C GLY A 140 17.62 -41.84 7.53
N THR A 141 16.88 -41.58 8.61
CA THR A 141 16.73 -42.52 9.73
C THR A 141 15.97 -43.79 9.33
N ALA A 142 14.94 -43.67 8.48
CA ALA A 142 14.20 -44.84 7.99
C ALA A 142 15.09 -45.79 7.17
N LEU A 143 15.95 -45.24 6.29
CA LEU A 143 16.91 -46.02 5.51
C LEU A 143 17.97 -46.72 6.37
N LEU A 144 18.47 -46.05 7.42
CA LEU A 144 19.40 -46.68 8.36
C LEU A 144 18.72 -47.81 9.15
N SER A 145 17.49 -47.58 9.60
CA SER A 145 16.72 -48.58 10.35
C SER A 145 16.44 -49.85 9.53
N SER A 146 16.11 -49.69 8.23
CA SER A 146 15.87 -50.83 7.34
C SER A 146 17.15 -51.62 7.06
N PHE A 147 18.31 -50.95 6.93
CA PHE A 147 19.61 -51.60 6.81
C PHE A 147 19.99 -52.38 8.07
N THR A 148 19.77 -51.82 9.27
CA THR A 148 20.03 -52.54 10.53
C THR A 148 19.12 -53.74 10.70
N ALA A 149 17.84 -53.66 10.31
CA ALA A 149 16.92 -54.79 10.37
C ALA A 149 17.33 -55.92 9.42
N LEU A 150 17.83 -55.57 8.22
CA LEU A 150 18.33 -56.54 7.24
C LEU A 150 19.60 -57.24 7.73
N LEU A 151 20.55 -56.51 8.32
CA LEU A 151 21.76 -57.09 8.91
C LEU A 151 21.44 -58.03 10.08
N VAL A 152 20.53 -57.65 10.97
CA VAL A 152 20.08 -58.51 12.08
C VAL A 152 19.37 -59.77 11.58
N ALA A 153 18.59 -59.68 10.50
CA ALA A 153 17.93 -60.83 9.89
C ALA A 153 18.90 -61.80 9.19
N ILE A 154 20.06 -61.34 8.73
CA ILE A 154 21.08 -62.18 8.07
C ILE A 154 22.01 -62.86 9.09
N VAL A 155 22.24 -62.23 10.25
CA VAL A 155 23.15 -62.74 11.30
C VAL A 155 22.46 -63.73 12.24
N LYS A 156 21.13 -63.86 12.18
CA LYS A 156 20.32 -64.73 13.03
C LYS A 156 19.88 -65.99 12.29
#